data_AF-A0A5J4PA56-F1
#
_entry.id   AF-A0A5J4PA56-F1
#
_cell.length_a   1.000
_cell.length_b   1.000
_cell.length_c   1.000
_cell.angle_alpha   90.00
_cell.angle_beta   90.00
_cell.angle_gamma   90.00
#
_symmetry.space_group_name_H-M   'P 1'
#
loop_
_entity.id
_entity.type
_entity.pdbx_description
1 polymer ?
#
loop_
_entity_poly.entity_id
_entity_poly.type
_entity_poly.pdbx_seq_one_letter_code
_entity_poly.pdbx_strand_id
1 'polypeptide(L)'
;MKKVRRSSHSCDRRQHKDKQENNALRVITFIFADWLMLLYICDMITFPNAKINLGLNITEKRADGYHNLETVFYPVPMEDALEITVAGSSECKFIWHQSGRAIAGKAEDNLAVKAY
;
A
#
# COMPACT_ATOMS: atom_id res chain seq x y z
N MET A 1 -14.21 2.03 76.17
CA MET A 1 -14.24 1.16 74.97
C MET A 1 -14.10 2.02 73.71
N LYS A 2 -13.06 1.78 72.90
CA LYS A 2 -12.72 2.54 71.69
C LYS A 2 -13.66 2.13 70.55
N LYS A 3 -14.39 3.08 69.94
CA LYS A 3 -15.16 2.85 68.70
C LYS A 3 -14.38 3.48 67.53
N VAL A 4 -13.61 2.65 66.84
CA VAL A 4 -12.83 3.03 65.65
C VAL A 4 -13.81 3.21 64.47
N ARG A 5 -14.00 4.45 64.01
CA ARG A 5 -14.63 4.75 62.71
C ARG A 5 -13.59 4.55 61.61
N ARG A 6 -13.75 3.53 60.76
CA ARG A 6 -12.95 3.37 59.53
C ARG A 6 -13.51 4.32 58.46
N SER A 7 -12.70 5.29 58.05
CA SER A 7 -13.00 6.28 57.02
C SER A 7 -13.09 5.64 55.63
N SER A 8 -14.24 5.81 54.98
CA SER A 8 -14.51 5.47 53.58
C SER A 8 -13.89 6.49 52.61
N HIS A 9 -12.56 6.65 52.65
CA HIS A 9 -11.81 7.58 51.78
C HIS A 9 -10.94 6.88 50.70
N SER A 10 -11.22 5.61 50.36
CA SER A 10 -10.47 4.87 49.33
C SER A 10 -11.26 4.55 48.05
N CYS A 11 -12.54 4.93 47.97
CA CYS A 11 -13.39 4.67 46.81
C CYS A 11 -13.27 5.77 45.73
N ASP A 12 -13.17 7.03 46.15
CA ASP A 12 -13.18 8.21 45.27
C ASP A 12 -11.88 8.35 44.45
N ARG A 13 -10.74 8.03 45.06
CA ARG A 13 -9.42 8.04 44.39
C ARG A 13 -9.26 6.95 43.33
N ARG A 14 -10.04 5.86 43.42
CA ARG A 14 -10.07 4.80 42.40
C ARG A 14 -10.84 5.28 41.17
N GLN A 15 -12.04 5.82 41.35
CA GLN A 15 -12.86 6.33 40.25
C GLN A 15 -12.19 7.43 39.42
N HIS A 16 -11.40 8.30 40.06
CA HIS A 16 -10.66 9.37 39.38
C HIS A 16 -9.44 8.85 38.57
N LYS A 17 -8.76 7.81 39.08
CA LYS A 17 -7.68 7.12 38.35
C LYS A 17 -8.23 6.30 37.19
N ASP A 18 -9.31 5.55 37.41
CA ASP A 18 -9.95 4.72 36.39
C ASP A 18 -10.47 5.57 35.22
N LYS A 19 -10.94 6.80 35.48
CA LYS A 19 -11.39 7.74 34.45
C LYS A 19 -10.22 8.36 33.67
N GLN A 20 -9.09 8.64 34.33
CA GLN A 20 -7.87 9.09 33.66
C GLN A 20 -7.22 7.98 32.85
N GLU A 21 -7.17 6.75 33.37
CA GLU A 21 -6.65 5.57 32.67
C GLU A 21 -7.52 5.21 31.47
N ASN A 22 -8.85 5.28 31.59
CA ASN A 22 -9.75 5.08 30.44
C ASN A 22 -9.62 6.18 29.39
N ASN A 23 -9.40 7.45 29.77
CA ASN A 23 -9.12 8.52 28.80
C ASN A 23 -7.73 8.35 28.14
N ALA A 24 -6.72 7.94 28.90
CA ALA A 24 -5.39 7.65 28.37
C ALA A 24 -5.42 6.46 27.40
N LEU A 25 -6.11 5.37 27.75
CA LEU A 25 -6.35 4.23 26.87
C LEU A 25 -7.12 4.63 25.62
N ARG A 26 -8.16 5.46 25.72
CA ARG A 26 -8.89 5.96 24.55
C ARG A 26 -8.04 6.83 23.64
N VAL A 27 -7.18 7.68 24.20
CA VAL A 27 -6.23 8.50 23.44
C VAL A 27 -5.15 7.63 22.78
N ILE A 28 -4.63 6.62 23.49
CA ILE A 28 -3.68 5.65 22.93
C ILE A 28 -4.34 4.83 21.82
N THR A 29 -5.57 4.35 22.00
CA THR A 29 -6.32 3.64 20.94
C THR A 29 -6.60 4.55 19.75
N PHE A 30 -6.92 5.83 19.95
CA PHE A 30 -7.10 6.79 18.84
C PHE A 30 -5.79 7.05 18.09
N ILE A 31 -4.68 7.28 18.80
CA ILE A 31 -3.36 7.51 18.20
C ILE A 31 -2.89 6.25 17.45
N PHE A 32 -3.08 5.06 18.02
CA PHE A 32 -2.75 3.80 17.33
C PHE A 32 -3.69 3.51 16.16
N ALA A 33 -4.98 3.85 16.26
CA ALA A 33 -5.93 3.66 15.16
C ALA A 33 -5.65 4.61 13.99
N ASP A 34 -5.31 5.87 14.26
CA ASP A 34 -4.94 6.84 13.22
C ASP A 34 -3.62 6.46 12.53
N TRP A 35 -2.64 5.97 13.30
CA TRP A 35 -1.36 5.49 12.74
C TRP A 35 -1.52 4.17 11.98
N LEU A 36 -2.39 3.28 12.44
CA LEU A 36 -2.77 2.05 11.73
C LEU A 36 -3.58 2.35 10.46
N MET A 37 -4.41 3.40 10.47
CA MET A 37 -5.16 3.84 9.29
C MET A 37 -4.23 4.41 8.21
N LEU A 38 -3.22 5.18 8.61
CA LEU A 38 -2.20 5.71 7.69
C LEU A 38 -1.32 4.60 7.07
N LEU A 39 -1.17 3.46 7.74
CA LEU A 39 -0.53 2.26 7.17
C LEU A 39 -1.49 1.42 6.30
N TYR A 40 -2.81 1.62 6.41
CA TYR A 40 -3.84 0.89 5.67
C TYR A 40 -4.32 1.60 4.40
N ILE A 41 -3.92 2.84 4.16
CA ILE A 41 -4.27 3.63 2.97
C ILE A 41 -2.99 3.98 2.23
N CYS A 42 -2.36 2.98 1.62
CA CYS A 42 -1.26 3.18 0.68
C CYS A 42 -1.77 2.93 -0.73
N ASP A 43 -2.60 3.85 -1.22
CA ASP A 43 -2.88 3.91 -2.65
C ASP A 43 -1.66 4.53 -3.34
N MET A 44 -0.98 3.72 -4.14
CA MET A 44 0.19 4.15 -4.91
C MET A 44 -0.24 4.48 -6.32
N ILE A 45 -0.14 5.76 -6.70
CA ILE A 45 -0.34 6.23 -8.07
C ILE A 45 1.02 6.61 -8.66
N THR A 46 1.31 6.14 -9.87
CA THR A 46 2.53 6.48 -10.62
C THR A 46 2.21 6.67 -12.11
N PHE A 47 3.07 7.43 -12.79
CA PHE A 47 2.93 7.75 -14.21
C PHE A 47 4.16 7.24 -14.98
N PRO A 48 4.24 5.92 -15.28
CA PRO A 48 5.40 5.36 -15.95
C PRO A 48 5.51 5.90 -17.38
N ASN A 49 6.68 6.43 -17.70
CA ASN A 49 6.97 7.02 -19.00
C ASN A 49 7.21 5.97 -20.08
N ALA A 50 6.71 6.25 -21.28
CA ALA A 50 7.07 5.50 -22.47
C ALA A 50 8.48 5.88 -22.94
N LYS A 51 9.08 5.00 -23.75
CA LYS A 51 10.36 5.23 -24.42
C LYS A 51 10.28 4.85 -25.89
N ILE A 52 11.19 5.42 -26.67
CA ILE A 52 11.52 4.96 -28.01
C ILE A 52 12.99 4.54 -28.06
N ASN A 53 13.31 3.60 -28.93
CA ASN A 53 14.70 3.22 -29.20
C ASN A 53 15.21 4.09 -30.36
N LEU A 54 16.20 4.95 -30.11
CA LEU A 54 16.87 5.72 -31.16
C LEU A 54 17.93 4.83 -31.81
N GLY A 55 17.51 4.13 -32.86
CA GLY A 55 18.27 3.06 -33.48
C GLY A 55 18.14 1.74 -32.71
N LEU A 56 18.27 0.63 -33.41
CA LEU A 56 18.23 -0.72 -32.84
C LEU A 56 19.17 -1.60 -33.67
N ASN A 57 20.41 -1.76 -33.20
CA ASN A 57 21.41 -2.58 -33.86
C ASN A 57 21.47 -3.97 -33.21
N ILE A 58 21.35 -5.03 -34.01
CA ILE A 58 21.46 -6.41 -33.55
C ILE A 58 22.89 -6.86 -33.79
N THR A 59 23.66 -7.06 -32.73
CA THR A 59 25.10 -7.38 -32.84
C THR A 59 25.34 -8.87 -33.05
N GLU A 60 24.62 -9.73 -32.32
CA GLU A 60 24.72 -11.17 -32.48
C GLU A 60 23.47 -11.90 -31.96
N LYS A 61 23.32 -13.16 -32.35
CA LYS A 61 22.39 -14.11 -31.75
C LYS A 61 23.17 -15.11 -30.90
N ARG A 62 22.85 -15.18 -29.62
CA ARG A 62 23.48 -16.05 -28.63
C ARG A 62 23.02 -17.50 -28.77
N ALA A 63 23.77 -18.42 -28.18
CA ALA A 63 23.47 -19.86 -28.16
C ALA A 63 22.16 -20.18 -27.39
N ASP A 64 21.74 -19.33 -26.46
CA ASP A 64 20.47 -19.44 -25.72
C ASP A 64 19.26 -18.89 -26.50
N GLY A 65 19.47 -18.41 -27.74
CA GLY A 65 18.43 -17.91 -28.62
C GLY A 65 18.10 -16.43 -28.49
N TYR A 66 18.72 -15.71 -27.55
CA TYR A 66 18.53 -14.25 -27.39
C TYR A 66 19.45 -13.44 -28.29
N HIS A 67 19.07 -12.17 -28.53
CA HIS A 67 19.86 -11.23 -29.33
C HIS A 67 20.56 -10.22 -28.44
N ASN A 68 21.84 -9.99 -28.70
CA ASN A 68 22.54 -8.83 -28.15
C ASN A 68 22.20 -7.60 -28.98
N LEU A 69 21.91 -6.49 -28.29
CA LEU A 69 21.40 -5.27 -28.89
C LEU A 69 22.24 -4.07 -28.47
N GLU A 70 22.54 -3.20 -29.42
CA GLU A 70 23.03 -1.85 -29.18
C GLU A 70 21.91 -0.86 -29.55
N THR A 71 21.50 -0.05 -28.60
CA THR A 71 20.39 0.89 -28.75
C THR A 71 20.53 2.04 -27.76
N VAL A 72 19.97 3.20 -28.11
CA VAL A 72 19.82 4.33 -27.17
C VAL A 72 18.36 4.44 -26.77
N PHE A 73 18.06 4.44 -25.47
CA PHE A 73 16.70 4.67 -24.98
C PHE A 73 16.45 6.16 -24.83
N TYR A 74 15.41 6.66 -25.49
CA TYR A 74 14.96 8.04 -25.35
C TYR A 74 13.56 8.07 -24.71
N PRO A 75 13.41 8.70 -23.53
CA PRO A 75 12.10 8.83 -22.90
C PRO A 75 11.24 9.80 -23.71
N VAL A 76 9.95 9.52 -23.81
CA VAL A 76 8.96 10.42 -24.42
C VAL A 76 7.99 10.93 -23.35
N PRO A 77 7.45 12.16 -23.47
CA PRO A 77 6.47 12.71 -22.52
C PRO A 77 5.07 12.12 -22.77
N MET A 78 4.99 10.78 -22.76
CA MET A 78 3.76 10.01 -22.87
C MET A 78 3.81 8.98 -21.75
N GLU A 79 2.77 8.94 -20.92
CA GLU A 79 2.73 8.17 -19.68
C GLU A 79 1.39 7.45 -19.59
N ASP A 80 1.40 6.26 -19.00
CA ASP A 80 0.17 5.63 -18.50
C ASP A 80 -0.10 6.11 -17.06
N ALA A 81 -1.32 5.96 -16.56
CA ALA A 81 -1.64 6.13 -15.14
C ALA A 81 -1.79 4.75 -14.50
N LEU A 82 -0.89 4.42 -13.58
CA LEU A 82 -0.91 3.16 -12.84
C LEU A 82 -1.25 3.42 -11.38
N GLU A 83 -2.37 2.87 -10.93
CA GLU A 83 -2.81 2.90 -9.55
C GLU A 83 -2.78 1.49 -8.96
N ILE A 84 -2.20 1.35 -7.77
CA ILE A 84 -2.15 0.10 -7.02
C ILE A 84 -2.73 0.38 -5.63
N THR A 85 -3.80 -0.35 -5.30
CA THR A 85 -4.50 -0.25 -4.02
C THR A 85 -4.48 -1.61 -3.32
N VAL A 86 -4.51 -1.60 -1.99
CA VAL A 86 -4.62 -2.83 -1.21
C VAL A 86 -6.07 -3.32 -1.27
N ALA A 87 -6.28 -4.56 -1.72
CA ALA A 87 -7.62 -5.12 -1.77
C ALA A 87 -8.19 -5.29 -0.34
N GLY A 88 -9.40 -4.79 -0.11
CA GLY A 88 -10.06 -4.84 1.20
C GLY A 88 -10.61 -6.23 1.59
N SER A 89 -10.61 -7.21 0.69
CA SER A 89 -11.04 -8.58 0.95
C SER A 89 -10.01 -9.60 0.48
N SER A 90 -9.83 -10.66 1.26
CA SER A 90 -8.83 -11.72 1.02
C SER A 90 -9.26 -12.79 0.02
N GLU A 91 -10.45 -12.68 -0.57
CA GLU A 91 -11.03 -13.72 -1.43
C GLU A 91 -10.54 -13.65 -2.89
N CYS A 92 -10.06 -12.50 -3.35
CA CYS A 92 -9.53 -12.31 -4.69
C CYS A 92 -8.01 -12.07 -4.66
N LYS A 93 -7.25 -12.81 -5.47
CA LYS A 93 -5.79 -12.66 -5.56
C LYS A 93 -5.37 -11.26 -6.04
N PHE A 94 -6.12 -10.69 -6.99
CA PHE A 94 -5.98 -9.31 -7.48
C PHE A 94 -7.29 -8.87 -8.17
N ILE A 95 -7.49 -7.56 -8.32
CA ILE A 95 -8.57 -6.97 -9.12
C ILE A 95 -7.90 -6.09 -10.18
N TRP A 96 -8.21 -6.33 -11.47
CA TRP A 96 -7.66 -5.54 -12.57
C TRP A 96 -8.73 -4.64 -13.16
N HIS A 97 -8.43 -3.35 -13.21
CA HIS A 97 -9.25 -2.36 -13.91
C HIS A 97 -8.39 -1.65 -14.94
N GLN A 98 -8.92 -1.52 -16.16
CA GLN A 98 -8.26 -0.82 -17.25
C GLN A 98 -9.28 0.08 -17.94
N SER A 99 -8.85 1.31 -18.24
CA SER A 99 -9.63 2.27 -19.01
C SER A 99 -8.82 2.82 -20.18
N GLY A 100 -9.46 3.54 -21.09
CA GLY A 100 -8.82 4.09 -22.28
C GLY A 100 -8.75 3.10 -23.43
N ARG A 101 -7.58 2.99 -24.09
CA ARG A 101 -7.42 2.11 -25.25
C ARG A 101 -7.51 0.64 -24.84
N ALA A 102 -8.31 -0.13 -25.57
CA ALA A 102 -8.40 -1.57 -25.37
C ALA A 102 -7.03 -2.22 -25.63
N ILE A 103 -6.54 -2.99 -24.65
CA ILE A 103 -5.36 -3.85 -24.79
C ILE A 103 -5.86 -5.24 -25.21
N ALA A 104 -5.24 -5.80 -26.24
CA ALA A 104 -5.60 -7.13 -26.72
C ALA A 104 -5.10 -8.22 -25.75
N GLY A 105 -5.87 -9.29 -25.62
CA GLY A 105 -5.53 -10.44 -24.76
C GLY A 105 -6.38 -10.52 -23.50
N LYS A 106 -6.10 -11.52 -22.67
CA LYS A 106 -6.76 -11.71 -21.36
C LYS A 106 -6.06 -10.90 -20.29
N ALA A 107 -6.80 -10.50 -19.25
CA ALA A 107 -6.23 -9.75 -18.13
C ALA A 107 -5.14 -10.55 -17.40
N GLU A 108 -5.33 -11.86 -17.25
CA GLU A 108 -4.34 -12.75 -16.63
C GLU A 108 -3.00 -12.81 -17.39
N ASP A 109 -3.00 -12.48 -18.67
CA ASP A 109 -1.81 -12.50 -19.51
C ASP A 109 -0.99 -11.22 -19.45
N ASN A 110 -1.55 -10.16 -18.86
CA ASN A 110 -0.90 -8.87 -18.73
C ASN A 110 0.36 -8.97 -17.87
N LEU A 111 1.46 -8.40 -18.35
CA LEU A 111 2.75 -8.42 -17.65
C LEU A 111 2.70 -7.70 -16.30
N ALA A 112 1.88 -6.64 -16.18
CA ALA A 112 1.68 -5.94 -14.91
C ALA A 112 1.02 -6.85 -13.86
N VAL A 113 0.08 -7.71 -14.29
CA VAL A 113 -0.57 -8.70 -13.42
C VAL A 113 0.39 -9.83 -13.05
N LYS A 114 1.25 -10.26 -13.97
CA LYS A 114 2.23 -11.34 -13.74
C LYS A 114 3.41 -10.94 -12.86
N ALA A 115 3.72 -9.65 -12.77
CA ALA A 115 4.81 -9.13 -11.94
C ALA A 115 4.47 -9.05 -10.45
N TYR A 116 3.18 -9.14 -10.10
CA TYR A 116 2.65 -9.27 -8.74
C TYR A 116 2.62 -10.74 -8.28
#